data_AF-A0A3C1CKW2-F1
#
_entry.id   AF-A0A3C1CKW2-F1
#
_cell.length_a   1.000
_cell.length_b   1.000
_cell.length_c   1.000
_cell.angle_alpha   90.00
_cell.angle_beta   90.00
_cell.angle_gamma   90.00
#
_symmetry.space_group_name_H-M   'P 1'
#
loop_
_entity.id
_entity.type
_entity.pdbx_description
1 polymer ?
#
loop_
_entity_poly.entity_id
_entity_poly.type
_entity_poly.pdbx_seq_one_letter_code
_entity_poly.pdbx_strand_id
1 'polypeptide(L)' 'MTSKRSADALRAGTPVDVRSRFVGDWSRGFEVAERVEDQGYRVRRLSDDTVLPDVFDDQDVRPQRRRQDFWWH' A
#
# COMPACT_ATOMS: atom_id res chain seq x y z
N MET A 1 -15.00 13.56 -10.90
CA MET A 1 -14.42 12.63 -9.91
C MET A 1 -12.92 12.58 -10.19
N THR A 2 -12.13 13.30 -9.39
CA THR A 2 -10.71 13.57 -9.68
C THR A 2 -9.87 12.59 -8.87
N SER A 3 -9.53 11.43 -9.44
CA SER A 3 -8.51 10.55 -8.84
C SER A 3 -7.14 11.15 -9.13
N LYS A 4 -6.52 11.67 -8.08
CA LYS A 4 -5.23 12.34 -8.10
C LYS A 4 -4.15 11.27 -8.25
N ARG A 5 -3.70 11.00 -9.49
CA ARG A 5 -2.59 10.09 -9.83
C ARG A 5 -1.46 10.24 -8.82
N SER A 6 -1.36 9.31 -7.87
CA SER A 6 -0.30 9.33 -6.87
C SER A 6 1.04 9.09 -7.56
N ALA A 7 1.85 10.15 -7.58
CA ALA A 7 2.91 10.40 -8.55
C ALA A 7 4.22 9.62 -8.34
N ASP A 8 4.17 8.41 -7.79
CA ASP A 8 5.31 7.49 -7.85
C ASP A 8 4.78 6.06 -7.86
N ALA A 9 4.91 5.37 -8.99
CA ALA A 9 4.43 4.00 -9.15
C ALA A 9 5.20 3.09 -8.17
N LEU A 10 4.51 2.65 -7.11
CA LEU A 10 5.11 1.80 -6.10
C LEU A 10 5.48 0.44 -6.71
N ARG A 11 6.72 0.01 -6.50
CA ARG A 11 7.22 -1.28 -7.01
C ARG A 11 6.75 -2.43 -6.12
N ALA A 12 6.62 -3.63 -6.69
CA ALA A 12 6.43 -4.84 -5.91
C ALA A 12 7.51 -4.98 -4.81
N GLY A 13 7.11 -5.44 -3.63
CA GLY A 13 7.93 -5.49 -2.41
C GLY A 13 8.05 -4.15 -1.65
N THR A 14 7.41 -3.08 -2.12
CA THR A 14 7.39 -1.81 -1.37
C THR A 14 6.42 -1.93 -0.20
N PRO A 15 6.84 -1.66 1.06
CA PRO A 15 5.92 -1.62 2.19
C PRO A 15 4.96 -0.44 2.08
N VAL A 16 3.67 -0.72 2.27
CA VAL A 16 2.57 0.24 2.12
C VAL A 16 1.62 0.17 3.29
N ASP A 17 0.98 1.30 3.57
CA ASP A 17 -0.20 1.33 4.41
C ASP A 17 -1.43 1.30 3.49
N VAL A 18 -2.44 0.53 3.89
CA VAL A 18 -3.68 0.35 3.13
C VAL A 18 -4.84 0.90 3.94
N ARG A 19 -5.70 1.69 3.31
CA ARG A 19 -6.89 2.25 3.94
C ARG A 19 -8.01 1.21 4.01
N SER A 20 -8.55 0.99 5.20
CA SER A 20 -9.74 0.17 5.38
C SER A 20 -10.99 0.95 4.95
N ARG A 21 -11.73 0.44 3.96
CA ARG A 21 -13.02 1.02 3.54
C ARG A 21 -14.13 0.92 4.61
N PHE A 22 -13.98 0.01 5.57
CA PHE A 22 -14.98 -0.23 6.62
C PHE A 22 -14.82 0.73 7.81
N VAL A 23 -13.57 0.97 8.23
CA VAL A 23 -13.25 1.76 9.42
C VAL A 23 -12.74 3.16 9.04
N GLY A 24 -12.31 3.35 7.79
CA GLY A 24 -11.72 4.60 7.30
C GLY A 24 -10.27 4.82 7.74
N ASP A 25 -9.71 3.90 8.54
CA ASP A 25 -8.38 3.98 9.12
C ASP A 25 -7.30 3.34 8.24
N TRP A 26 -6.03 3.67 8.49
CA TRP A 26 -4.89 3.16 7.72
C TRP A 26 -4.21 2.00 8.45
N SER A 27 -4.29 0.83 7.84
CA SER A 27 -3.67 -0.37 8.36
C SER A 27 -2.25 -0.53 7.78
N ARG A 28 -1.30 -0.84 8.66
CA ARG A 28 0.10 -1.12 8.32
C ARG A 28 0.34 -2.62 8.13
N GLY A 29 1.53 -2.98 7.65
CA GLY A 29 1.92 -4.39 7.49
C GLY A 29 1.47 -4.98 6.17
N PHE A 30 1.40 -4.15 5.14
CA PHE A 30 1.16 -4.57 3.77
C PHE A 30 2.37 -4.22 2.93
N GLU A 31 2.52 -4.92 1.82
CA GLU A 31 3.47 -4.59 0.77
C GLU A 31 2.79 -4.72 -0.59
N VAL A 32 3.33 -4.05 -1.61
CA VAL A 32 2.84 -4.20 -2.98
C VAL A 32 3.21 -5.61 -3.47
N ALA A 33 2.22 -6.44 -3.77
CA ALA A 33 2.45 -7.73 -4.40
C ALA A 33 2.65 -7.59 -5.90
N GLU A 34 1.73 -6.85 -6.54
CA GLU A 34 1.69 -6.67 -7.99
C GLU A 34 1.06 -5.32 -8.30
N ARG A 35 1.60 -4.63 -9.29
CA ARG A 35 0.99 -3.43 -9.85
C ARG A 35 0.10 -3.83 -11.01
N VAL A 36 -1.19 -3.53 -10.91
CA VAL A 36 -2.15 -3.77 -12.00
C VAL A 36 -2.28 -2.45 -12.75
N GLU A 37 -1.68 -2.39 -13.94
CA GLU A 37 -1.76 -1.19 -14.79
C GLU A 37 -3.23 -0.80 -15.02
N ASP A 38 -3.50 0.50 -14.90
CA ASP A 38 -4.84 1.11 -15.03
C ASP A 38 -5.92 0.66 -14.01
N GLN A 39 -5.63 -0.28 -13.10
CA GLN A 39 -6.58 -0.71 -12.04
C GLN A 39 -6.11 -0.39 -10.62
N GLY A 40 -4.79 -0.31 -10.35
CA GLY A 40 -4.25 0.02 -9.03
C GLY A 40 -3.18 -0.95 -8.54
N TYR A 41 -3.24 -1.34 -7.28
CA TYR A 41 -2.24 -2.18 -6.62
C TYR A 41 -2.87 -3.38 -5.91
N ARG A 42 -2.32 -4.56 -6.16
CA ARG A 42 -2.51 -5.72 -5.29
C ARG A 42 -1.51 -5.65 -4.16
N VAL A 43 -1.99 -5.91 -2.96
CA VAL A 43 -1.17 -5.84 -1.74
C VAL A 43 -1.11 -7.20 -1.08
N ARG A 44 0.08 -7.56 -0.58
CA ARG A 44 0.29 -8.73 0.29
C ARG A 44 0.25 -8.27 1.73
N ARG A 45 -0.56 -8.94 2.54
CA ARG A 45 -0.58 -8.73 3.98
C ARG A 45 0.54 -9.54 4.60
N LEU A 46 1.49 -8.85 5.24
CA LEU A 46 2.68 -9.46 5.84
C LEU A 46 2.36 -10.32 7.08
N SER A 47 1.22 -10.08 7.74
CA SER A 47 0.82 -10.86 8.91
C SER A 47 0.61 -12.35 8.61
N ASP A 48 0.04 -12.66 7.45
CA ASP A 48 -0.38 -14.01 7.06
C ASP A 48 0.19 -14.41 5.67
N ASP A 49 1.17 -13.63 5.18
CA ASP A 49 1.79 -13.73 3.85
C ASP A 49 0.79 -13.85 2.67
N THR A 50 -0.43 -13.34 2.84
CA THR A 50 -1.53 -13.57 1.91
C THR A 50 -1.73 -12.36 0.99
N VAL A 51 -1.75 -12.60 -0.32
CA VAL A 51 -2.12 -11.57 -1.30
C VAL A 51 -3.62 -11.33 -1.25
N LEU A 52 -4.02 -10.09 -1.02
CA LEU A 52 -5.42 -9.71 -1.03
C LEU A 52 -5.97 -9.78 -2.47
N PRO A 53 -7.15 -10.38 -2.67
CA PRO A 53 -7.78 -10.46 -3.99
C PRO A 53 -8.35 -9.11 -4.46
N ASP A 54 -8.61 -8.18 -3.52
CA ASP A 54 -9.03 -6.81 -3.83
C ASP A 54 -7.86 -6.02 -4.44
N VAL A 55 -8.18 -5.22 -5.46
CA VAL A 55 -7.26 -4.23 -6.03
C VAL A 55 -7.53 -2.90 -5.34
N PHE A 56 -6.49 -2.32 -4.74
CA PHE A 56 -6.60 -1.04 -4.06
C PHE A 56 -6.20 0.10 -4.99
N ASP A 57 -7.02 1.15 -4.98
CA ASP A 57 -6.75 2.37 -5.73
C ASP A 57 -5.55 3.12 -5.14
N ASP A 58 -4.96 4.02 -5.91
CA ASP A 58 -3.85 4.85 -5.45
C ASP A 58 -4.22 5.76 -4.26
N GLN A 59 -5.50 6.08 -4.09
CA GLN A 59 -6.00 6.85 -2.94
C GLN A 59 -6.04 6.02 -1.64
N ASP A 60 -6.18 4.70 -1.76
CA ASP A 60 -6.28 3.76 -0.64
C ASP A 60 -4.95 3.08 -0.32
N VAL A 61 -3.91 3.34 -1.12
CA VAL A 61 -2.54 2.84 -0.90
C VAL A 61 -1.61 4.01 -0.75
N ARG A 62 -0.85 4.05 0.35
CA ARG A 62 0.24 5.01 0.51
C ARG A 62 1.53 4.28 0.84
N PRO A 63 2.69 4.77 0.36
CA PRO A 63 3.97 4.25 0.81
C PRO A 63 4.02 4.34 2.33
N GLN A 64 4.37 3.23 2.99
CA GLN A 64 4.58 3.25 4.42
C GLN A 64 5.70 4.26 4.65
N ARG A 65 5.38 5.36 5.36
CA ARG A 65 6.38 6.33 5.73
C ARG A 65 7.36 5.59 6.61
N ARG A 66 8.51 5.18 6.03
CA ARG A 66 9.64 4.69 6.80
C ARG A 66 9.91 5.80 7.80
N ARG A 67 9.59 5.57 9.07
CA ARG A 67 10.30 6.28 10.12
C ARG A 67 11.74 5.90 9.83
N GLN A 68 12.51 6.84 9.30
CA GLN A 68 13.95 6.76 9.41
C GLN A 68 14.22 6.90 10.90
N ASP A 69 13.98 5.81 11.65
CA ASP A 69 14.56 5.63 12.97
C ASP A 69 16.04 5.38 12.69
N PHE A 70 16.74 6.48 12.42
CA PHE A 70 18.17 6.58 12.57
C PHE A 70 18.48 6.29 14.03
N TRP A 71 18.68 5.02 14.34
CA TRP A 71 19.21 4.55 15.61
C TRP A 71 20.62 4.04 15.33
N TRP A 72 21.59 4.95 15.34
CA TRP A 72 22.96 4.58 15.69
C TRP A 72 23.16 4.86 17.17
N HIS A 73 23.96 3.98 17.76
CA HIS A 73 24.39 3.90 19.16
C HIS A 73 24.87 5.21 19.77
#